data_AF-A0A345HLL1-F1
#
_entry.id   AF-A0A345HLL1-F1
#
_cell.length_a   1.000
_cell.length_b   1.000
_cell.length_c   1.000
_cell.angle_alpha   90.00
_cell.angle_beta   90.00
_cell.angle_gamma   90.00
#
_symmetry.space_group_name_H-M   'P 1'
#
loop_
_entity.id
_entity.type
_entity.pdbx_description
1 polymer ?
#
loop_
_entity_poly.entity_id
_entity_poly.type
_entity_poly.pdbx_seq_one_letter_code
_entity_poly.pdbx_strand_id
1 'polypeptide(L)'
;MATVSYDESPQPVRSRFGRNRLTVTVAALVPTALAGALVWQGVSGAGENDGGPPTARAAVSPAVPTPPQSPADDLPGGGDPTAPTSPPATPDTSTAPTAPTGPLAGKVVVLDPGHNPRNREHTAEINKKVDIGTTTKECDTTGTSTNAGYQEAEFTLDVTHRLRDLLVAEGATVTLTYDNDRPFGPCIDERARIGNNAKADAVLSVHADGSAAGNRGFHVILPALVKGGGADTSAIVGPSRELGERIVGNFARETGSAPANYLGGGTGLDVRSDLGGLNLSTVPKVFIECGNMRDSKDAALLTNAEWRQKAARGLASGISGFLKK
;
A
#
# COMPACT_ATOMS: atom_id res chain seq x y z
N MET A 1 64.04 24.09 47.46
CA MET A 1 62.93 23.34 46.84
C MET A 1 61.65 24.05 47.21
N ALA A 2 61.07 24.82 46.29
CA ALA A 2 59.82 25.55 46.49
C ALA A 2 58.83 25.08 45.41
N THR A 3 57.70 24.53 45.85
CA THR A 3 56.62 24.01 45.02
C THR A 3 55.67 25.16 44.64
N VAL A 4 55.38 25.29 43.35
CA VAL A 4 54.34 26.18 42.82
C VAL A 4 53.08 25.34 42.59
N SER A 5 51.98 25.74 43.24
CA SER A 5 50.63 25.20 43.04
C SER A 5 49.95 25.99 41.92
N TYR A 6 49.45 25.31 40.88
CA TYR A 6 48.57 25.90 39.87
C TYR A 6 47.11 25.59 40.24
N ASP A 7 46.31 26.64 40.33
CA ASP A 7 44.86 26.61 40.50
C ASP A 7 44.22 26.63 39.11
N GLU A 8 43.40 25.61 38.81
CA GLU A 8 42.76 25.40 37.51
C GLU A 8 41.25 25.55 37.68
N SER A 9 40.75 26.77 37.48
CA SER A 9 39.32 27.08 37.42
C SER A 9 38.93 27.48 35.99
N PRO A 10 38.05 26.73 35.29
CA PRO A 10 37.62 27.08 33.94
C PRO A 10 36.58 28.22 33.92
N GLN A 11 36.79 29.18 33.02
CA GLN A 11 35.92 30.34 32.78
C GLN A 11 34.69 29.96 31.90
N PRO A 12 33.50 30.57 32.13
CA PRO A 12 32.29 30.23 31.39
C PRO A 12 32.22 30.92 30.02
N VAL A 13 31.88 30.15 28.98
CA VAL A 13 31.66 30.63 27.61
C VAL A 13 30.29 31.29 27.50
N ARG A 14 30.28 32.56 27.07
CA ARG A 14 29.07 33.37 26.84
C ARG A 14 28.28 32.86 25.61
N SER A 15 27.04 32.45 25.85
CA SER A 15 26.00 32.19 24.85
C SER A 15 25.55 33.49 24.15
N ARG A 16 25.59 33.52 22.81
CA ARG A 16 24.96 34.56 21.99
C ARG A 16 23.59 34.07 21.52
N PHE A 17 22.54 34.69 22.05
CA PHE A 17 21.18 34.58 21.56
C PHE A 17 21.06 35.22 20.15
N GLY A 18 20.73 34.39 19.16
CA GLY A 18 20.28 34.81 17.83
C GLY A 18 18.79 34.51 17.66
N ARG A 19 18.00 35.56 17.38
CA ARG A 19 16.56 35.51 17.09
C ARG A 19 16.28 34.59 15.88
N ASN A 20 15.61 33.46 16.09
CA ASN A 20 15.00 32.69 15.00
C ASN A 20 13.64 33.29 14.64
N ARG A 21 13.53 33.75 13.39
CA ARG A 21 12.27 34.15 12.76
C ARG A 21 11.45 32.89 12.48
N LEU A 22 10.27 32.79 13.10
CA LEU A 22 9.26 31.79 12.74
C LEU A 22 8.81 32.06 11.30
N THR A 23 9.06 31.11 10.40
CA THR A 23 8.47 31.12 9.06
C THR A 23 7.42 30.02 9.05
N VAL A 24 6.14 30.41 9.11
CA VAL A 24 5.01 29.49 8.97
C VAL A 24 4.77 29.32 7.48
N THR A 25 5.17 28.18 6.93
CA THR A 25 4.84 27.81 5.55
C THR A 25 3.51 27.07 5.58
N VAL A 26 2.44 27.75 5.14
CA VAL A 26 1.15 27.11 4.87
C VAL A 26 1.26 26.36 3.54
N ALA A 27 1.31 25.03 3.59
CA ALA A 27 1.16 24.21 2.39
C ALA A 27 -0.33 24.19 2.00
N ALA A 28 -0.67 24.85 0.90
CA ALA A 28 -1.99 24.80 0.31
C ALA A 28 -2.22 23.44 -0.35
N LEU A 29 -3.06 22.59 0.27
CA LEU A 29 -3.63 21.41 -0.39
C LEU A 29 -4.70 21.89 -1.37
N VAL A 30 -4.49 21.66 -2.66
CA VAL A 30 -5.50 21.88 -3.71
C VAL A 30 -6.26 20.57 -3.90
N PRO A 31 -7.55 20.48 -3.55
CA PRO A 31 -8.38 19.36 -3.97
C PRO A 31 -8.85 19.62 -5.40
N THR A 32 -8.28 18.92 -6.39
CA THR A 32 -8.80 18.93 -7.76
C THR A 32 -10.03 18.03 -7.85
N ALA A 33 -11.20 18.62 -7.64
CA ALA A 33 -12.47 18.10 -8.14
C ALA A 33 -12.66 18.60 -9.57
N LEU A 34 -12.54 17.72 -10.57
CA LEU A 34 -12.95 18.03 -11.95
C LEU A 34 -14.30 17.38 -12.22
N ALA A 35 -15.36 18.19 -12.15
CA ALA A 35 -16.63 17.91 -12.79
C ALA A 35 -16.53 18.34 -14.26
N GLY A 36 -16.63 17.38 -15.18
CA GLY A 36 -16.63 17.63 -16.61
C GLY A 36 -17.98 18.12 -17.10
N ALA A 37 -18.00 19.28 -17.73
CA ALA A 37 -19.03 19.69 -18.69
C ALA A 37 -18.35 20.45 -19.83
N LEU A 38 -18.16 19.78 -20.98
CA LEU A 38 -17.75 20.42 -22.22
C LEU A 38 -18.99 20.93 -22.94
N VAL A 39 -19.12 22.26 -23.02
CA VAL A 39 -20.01 22.96 -23.95
C VAL A 39 -19.18 23.35 -25.17
N TRP A 40 -19.55 22.84 -26.35
CA TRP A 40 -18.96 23.24 -27.62
C TRP A 40 -19.79 24.38 -28.23
N GLN A 41 -19.19 25.58 -28.34
CA GLN A 41 -19.54 26.61 -29.31
C GLN A 41 -18.28 26.82 -30.17
N GLY A 42 -18.28 26.82 -31.50
CA GLY A 42 -19.27 27.38 -32.41
C GLY A 42 -18.66 28.64 -33.06
N VAL A 43 -17.71 28.49 -33.98
CA VAL A 43 -17.22 29.58 -34.85
C VAL A 43 -17.13 29.10 -36.31
N SER A 44 -18.14 29.54 -37.06
CA SER A 44 -18.12 30.12 -38.41
C SER A 44 -17.08 29.66 -39.44
N GLY A 45 -17.56 28.94 -40.45
CA GLY A 45 -16.90 28.81 -41.75
C GLY A 45 -17.32 29.91 -42.74
N ALA A 46 -16.47 30.09 -43.75
CA ALA A 46 -16.80 30.73 -45.02
C ALA A 46 -16.43 29.75 -46.14
N GLY A 47 -17.33 29.51 -47.10
CA GLY A 47 -17.07 28.69 -48.29
C GLY A 47 -18.29 27.95 -48.81
N GLU A 48 -18.96 28.57 -49.78
CA GLU A 48 -20.18 28.12 -50.46
C GLU A 48 -19.86 27.21 -51.65
N ASN A 49 -20.64 26.13 -51.86
CA ASN A 49 -21.30 25.76 -53.15
C ASN A 49 -21.88 24.32 -53.18
N ASP A 50 -23.19 24.29 -53.50
CA ASP A 50 -24.00 23.35 -54.31
C ASP A 50 -24.01 21.82 -54.11
N GLY A 51 -25.25 21.29 -53.95
CA GLY A 51 -25.70 20.11 -54.72
C GLY A 51 -26.38 18.94 -53.99
N GLY A 52 -27.70 19.05 -53.73
CA GLY A 52 -28.68 17.92 -53.80
C GLY A 52 -28.76 16.87 -52.65
N PRO A 53 -29.97 16.45 -52.19
CA PRO A 53 -30.15 15.46 -51.12
C PRO A 53 -30.29 14.02 -51.69
N PRO A 54 -30.06 12.95 -50.91
CA PRO A 54 -31.21 12.35 -50.20
C PRO A 54 -30.92 11.56 -48.89
N THR A 55 -32.01 11.42 -48.12
CA THR A 55 -32.44 10.26 -47.29
C THR A 55 -31.72 9.90 -45.99
N ALA A 56 -32.48 10.08 -44.91
CA ALA A 56 -32.32 9.42 -43.63
C ALA A 56 -32.50 7.89 -43.73
N ARG A 57 -31.66 7.14 -43.00
CA ARG A 57 -31.95 5.78 -42.57
C ARG A 57 -31.50 5.58 -41.13
N ALA A 58 -32.48 5.35 -40.27
CA ALA A 58 -32.31 4.76 -38.95
C ALA A 58 -31.98 3.26 -39.08
N ALA A 59 -31.12 2.77 -38.20
CA ALA A 59 -30.93 1.35 -37.89
C ALA A 59 -30.80 1.30 -36.35
N VAL A 60 -31.82 0.94 -35.56
CA VAL A 60 -32.38 -0.40 -35.33
C VAL A 60 -31.29 -1.41 -34.94
N SER A 61 -31.14 -1.61 -33.63
CA SER A 61 -30.43 -2.71 -33.00
C SER A 61 -31.10 -4.06 -33.31
N PRO A 62 -30.34 -5.15 -33.48
CA PRO A 62 -30.85 -6.48 -33.26
C PRO A 62 -30.37 -7.05 -31.93
N ALA A 63 -31.31 -7.75 -31.30
CA ALA A 63 -31.19 -8.46 -30.04
C ALA A 63 -30.24 -9.69 -30.10
N VAL A 64 -29.78 -10.06 -28.92
CA VAL A 64 -29.00 -11.26 -28.58
C VAL A 64 -29.78 -12.54 -28.86
N PRO A 65 -29.17 -13.59 -29.45
CA PRO A 65 -29.69 -14.95 -29.37
C PRO A 65 -28.90 -15.79 -28.36
N THR A 66 -29.63 -16.34 -27.38
CA THR A 66 -29.24 -17.41 -26.46
C THR A 66 -29.06 -18.74 -27.22
N PRO A 67 -28.07 -19.58 -26.91
CA PRO A 67 -27.99 -20.93 -27.47
C PRO A 67 -28.82 -21.95 -26.66
N PRO A 68 -29.44 -22.95 -27.33
CA PRO A 68 -30.28 -23.96 -26.69
C PRO A 68 -29.47 -25.15 -26.14
N GLN A 69 -30.03 -25.78 -25.10
CA GLN A 69 -29.62 -27.05 -24.52
C GLN A 69 -29.95 -28.21 -25.48
N SER A 70 -29.05 -29.20 -25.55
CA SER A 70 -29.31 -30.48 -26.24
C SER A 70 -29.64 -31.59 -25.23
N PRO A 71 -30.40 -32.63 -25.65
CA PRO A 71 -31.04 -33.59 -24.76
C PRO A 71 -30.19 -34.82 -24.47
N ALA A 72 -30.59 -35.54 -23.43
CA ALA A 72 -30.16 -36.88 -23.08
C ALA A 72 -30.71 -37.91 -24.06
N ASP A 73 -29.86 -38.86 -24.46
CA ASP A 73 -30.25 -40.11 -25.10
C ASP A 73 -29.94 -41.29 -24.17
N ASP A 74 -30.87 -42.24 -24.17
CA ASP A 74 -30.96 -43.38 -23.28
C ASP A 74 -30.99 -44.68 -24.12
N LEU A 75 -30.46 -45.77 -23.54
CA LEU A 75 -30.64 -47.23 -23.87
C LEU A 75 -29.79 -47.90 -25.00
N PRO A 76 -29.66 -49.25 -25.03
CA PRO A 76 -29.45 -50.24 -23.94
C PRO A 76 -28.39 -51.35 -24.26
N GLY A 77 -27.99 -52.14 -23.24
CA GLY A 77 -27.76 -53.59 -23.40
C GLY A 77 -26.34 -54.17 -23.25
N GLY A 78 -26.13 -54.92 -22.16
CA GLY A 78 -25.57 -56.28 -22.15
C GLY A 78 -24.06 -56.50 -22.33
N GLY A 79 -23.39 -56.92 -21.25
CA GLY A 79 -22.12 -57.66 -21.32
C GLY A 79 -21.24 -57.51 -20.08
N ASP A 80 -21.27 -58.50 -19.19
CA ASP A 80 -20.23 -58.70 -18.17
C ASP A 80 -18.86 -58.93 -18.84
N PRO A 81 -17.80 -58.33 -18.30
CA PRO A 81 -16.63 -59.14 -17.98
C PRO A 81 -16.10 -58.86 -16.57
N THR A 82 -15.85 -59.94 -15.85
CA THR A 82 -15.10 -60.04 -14.59
C THR A 82 -13.83 -59.19 -14.58
N ALA A 83 -13.76 -58.22 -13.68
CA ALA A 83 -12.55 -57.45 -13.37
C ALA A 83 -11.73 -58.13 -12.25
N PRO A 84 -10.38 -58.14 -12.31
CA PRO A 84 -9.55 -58.70 -11.27
C PRO A 84 -9.50 -57.77 -10.05
N THR A 85 -9.63 -58.36 -8.86
CA THR A 85 -9.47 -57.72 -7.56
C THR A 85 -8.08 -57.09 -7.40
N SER A 86 -8.01 -55.77 -7.33
CA SER A 86 -6.81 -55.03 -6.91
C SER A 86 -6.59 -55.17 -5.41
N PRO A 87 -5.33 -55.24 -4.92
CA PRO A 87 -5.03 -55.28 -3.49
C PRO A 87 -5.44 -53.97 -2.77
N PRO A 88 -5.61 -54.01 -1.43
CA PRO A 88 -6.00 -52.82 -0.67
C PRO A 88 -4.93 -51.74 -0.79
N ALA A 89 -5.35 -50.52 -1.15
CA ALA A 89 -4.49 -49.35 -1.07
C ALA A 89 -4.07 -49.12 0.39
N THR A 90 -2.77 -49.10 0.63
CA THR A 90 -2.19 -48.61 1.89
C THR A 90 -2.67 -47.18 2.15
N PRO A 91 -2.95 -46.80 3.42
CA PRO A 91 -3.31 -45.43 3.73
C PRO A 91 -2.12 -44.52 3.40
N ASP A 92 -2.29 -43.58 2.49
CA ASP A 92 -1.39 -42.45 2.35
C ASP A 92 -1.36 -41.73 3.69
N THR A 93 -0.25 -41.87 4.42
CA THR A 93 0.08 -41.00 5.54
C THR A 93 0.23 -39.59 5.00
N SER A 94 -0.88 -38.85 5.00
CA SER A 94 -0.91 -37.40 4.85
C SER A 94 0.04 -36.81 5.89
N THR A 95 1.25 -36.46 5.46
CA THR A 95 2.21 -35.72 6.26
C THR A 95 1.50 -34.45 6.73
N ALA A 96 1.26 -34.35 8.04
CA ALA A 96 0.77 -33.11 8.65
C ALA A 96 1.71 -31.96 8.23
N PRO A 97 1.19 -30.76 7.94
CA PRO A 97 2.03 -29.63 7.57
C PRO A 97 3.10 -29.42 8.64
N THR A 98 4.37 -29.52 8.25
CA THR A 98 5.49 -29.21 9.15
C THR A 98 5.32 -27.77 9.62
N ALA A 99 5.41 -27.55 10.94
CA ALA A 99 5.32 -26.22 11.51
C ALA A 99 6.37 -25.28 10.87
N PRO A 100 6.07 -23.99 10.69
CA PRO A 100 7.02 -23.04 10.13
C PRO A 100 8.33 -23.06 10.92
N THR A 101 9.45 -23.18 10.22
CA THR A 101 10.80 -23.09 10.80
C THR A 101 11.49 -21.84 10.27
N GLY A 102 12.44 -21.30 11.03
CA GLY A 102 13.17 -20.10 10.65
C GLY A 102 13.18 -19.02 11.73
N PRO A 103 13.90 -17.92 11.50
CA PRO A 103 14.12 -16.90 12.50
C PRO A 103 12.87 -16.07 12.82
N LEU A 104 11.78 -16.20 12.07
CA LEU A 104 10.46 -15.61 12.34
C LEU A 104 9.39 -16.64 12.67
N ALA A 105 9.76 -17.89 12.96
CA ALA A 105 8.81 -18.92 13.37
C ALA A 105 7.95 -18.44 14.56
N GLY A 106 6.63 -18.56 14.43
CA GLY A 106 5.65 -18.11 15.43
C GLY A 106 5.33 -16.62 15.39
N LYS A 107 5.96 -15.82 14.51
CA LYS A 107 5.60 -14.41 14.31
C LYS A 107 4.48 -14.27 13.28
N VAL A 108 3.57 -13.33 13.51
CA VAL A 108 2.48 -12.97 12.61
C VAL A 108 2.75 -11.58 12.04
N VAL A 109 2.79 -11.48 10.71
CA VAL A 109 2.93 -10.21 9.99
C VAL A 109 1.72 -9.99 9.10
N VAL A 110 1.14 -8.80 9.18
CA VAL A 110 0.09 -8.39 8.23
C VAL A 110 0.67 -7.39 7.25
N LEU A 111 0.49 -7.65 5.97
CA LEU A 111 0.91 -6.77 4.88
C LEU A 111 -0.32 -6.16 4.22
N ASP A 112 -0.30 -4.84 4.06
CA ASP A 112 -1.41 -4.08 3.53
C ASP A 112 -0.98 -3.44 2.20
N PRO A 113 -1.26 -4.08 1.05
CA PRO A 113 -1.03 -3.44 -0.24
C PRO A 113 -2.03 -2.29 -0.37
N GLY A 114 -1.53 -1.06 -0.41
CA GLY A 114 -2.34 0.14 -0.49
C GLY A 114 -3.21 0.18 -1.74
N HIS A 115 -4.46 0.63 -1.57
CA HIS A 115 -5.47 0.69 -2.64
C HIS A 115 -5.79 -0.67 -3.26
N ASN A 116 -6.66 -0.70 -4.28
CA ASN A 116 -6.94 -1.92 -5.06
C ASN A 116 -7.03 -1.60 -6.56
N PRO A 117 -6.54 -2.48 -7.46
CA PRO A 117 -6.49 -2.21 -8.90
C PRO A 117 -7.84 -1.86 -9.54
N ARG A 118 -8.94 -2.39 -9.00
CA ARG A 118 -10.30 -2.18 -9.51
C ARG A 118 -11.10 -1.10 -8.78
N ASN A 119 -10.52 -0.41 -7.79
CA ASN A 119 -11.22 0.67 -7.07
C ASN A 119 -11.79 1.75 -8.01
N ARG A 120 -11.13 2.03 -9.14
CA ARG A 120 -11.58 2.98 -10.17
C ARG A 120 -12.93 2.61 -10.81
N GLU A 121 -13.33 1.34 -10.75
CA GLU A 121 -14.61 0.82 -11.26
C GLU A 121 -15.71 0.85 -10.18
N HIS A 122 -15.36 1.19 -8.93
CA HIS A 122 -16.22 1.13 -7.74
C HIS A 122 -16.19 2.43 -6.93
N THR A 123 -16.23 3.57 -7.63
CA THR A 123 -16.04 4.90 -7.01
C THR A 123 -17.15 5.23 -6.01
N ALA A 124 -18.39 4.76 -6.22
CA ALA A 124 -19.48 5.00 -5.27
C ALA A 124 -19.26 4.26 -3.95
N GLU A 125 -18.72 3.05 -4.01
CA GLU A 125 -18.47 2.21 -2.84
C GLU A 125 -17.27 2.70 -2.03
N ILE A 126 -16.15 3.04 -2.68
CA ILE A 126 -14.95 3.51 -1.98
C ILE A 126 -15.11 4.93 -1.41
N ASN A 127 -16.02 5.75 -1.95
CA ASN A 127 -16.31 7.09 -1.43
C ASN A 127 -17.23 7.08 -0.18
N LYS A 128 -17.78 5.93 0.23
CA LYS A 128 -18.55 5.84 1.48
C LYS A 128 -17.68 6.24 2.66
N LYS A 129 -18.23 7.02 3.60
CA LYS A 129 -17.47 7.49 4.76
C LYS A 129 -17.36 6.40 5.82
N VAL A 130 -16.16 6.24 6.37
CA VAL A 130 -15.84 5.38 7.51
C VAL A 130 -15.21 6.22 8.62
N ASP A 131 -15.45 5.84 9.86
CA ASP A 131 -14.85 6.48 11.03
C ASP A 131 -13.38 6.05 11.15
N ILE A 132 -12.48 7.02 11.31
CA ILE A 132 -11.05 6.80 11.47
C ILE A 132 -10.54 7.12 12.89
N GLY A 133 -11.45 7.23 13.85
CA GLY A 133 -11.20 7.55 15.24
C GLY A 133 -11.05 9.05 15.53
N THR A 134 -10.53 9.83 14.59
CA THR A 134 -10.35 11.28 14.73
C THR A 134 -11.34 12.10 13.91
N THR A 135 -11.91 11.51 12.86
CA THR A 135 -12.88 12.10 11.93
C THR A 135 -13.43 10.98 11.03
N THR A 136 -14.21 11.31 10.00
CA THR A 136 -14.60 10.36 8.95
C THR A 136 -13.80 10.59 7.65
N LYS A 137 -13.40 9.52 6.96
CA LYS A 137 -12.75 9.57 5.64
C LYS A 137 -13.41 8.59 4.67
N GLU A 138 -13.11 8.71 3.39
CA GLU A 138 -13.48 7.74 2.36
C GLU A 138 -13.02 6.32 2.78
N CYS A 139 -13.84 5.33 2.46
CA CYS A 139 -13.56 3.91 2.67
C CYS A 139 -12.22 3.52 2.05
N ASP A 140 -11.96 3.91 0.80
CA ASP A 140 -10.67 3.72 0.14
C ASP A 140 -10.52 4.79 -0.98
N THR A 141 -9.37 4.83 -1.63
CA THR A 141 -9.15 5.64 -2.83
C THR A 141 -8.56 4.79 -3.95
N THR A 142 -8.46 5.34 -5.15
CA THR A 142 -7.81 4.65 -6.28
C THR A 142 -6.30 4.58 -6.18
N GLY A 143 -5.69 5.39 -5.31
CA GLY A 143 -4.26 5.69 -5.34
C GLY A 143 -3.87 6.61 -6.51
N THR A 144 -2.58 6.90 -6.60
CA THR A 144 -1.97 7.68 -7.69
C THR A 144 -1.53 6.78 -8.86
N SER A 145 -0.82 7.36 -9.83
CA SER A 145 -0.19 6.63 -10.92
C SER A 145 1.07 7.35 -11.38
N THR A 146 1.95 6.65 -12.11
CA THR A 146 2.95 7.35 -12.93
C THR A 146 2.27 8.12 -14.07
N ASN A 147 3.01 9.06 -14.66
CA ASN A 147 2.54 9.78 -15.85
C ASN A 147 2.35 8.86 -17.07
N ALA A 148 2.97 7.68 -17.06
CA ALA A 148 2.80 6.64 -18.10
C ALA A 148 1.64 5.68 -17.80
N GLY A 149 0.90 5.87 -16.69
CA GLY A 149 -0.28 5.08 -16.35
C GLY A 149 -0.03 3.84 -15.50
N TYR A 150 1.19 3.61 -15.00
CA TYR A 150 1.42 2.53 -14.03
C TYR A 150 0.80 2.91 -12.69
N GLN A 151 -0.16 2.11 -12.22
CA GLN A 151 -1.00 2.45 -11.08
C GLN A 151 -0.30 2.12 -9.76
N GLU A 152 -0.54 2.95 -8.73
CA GLU A 152 -0.05 2.68 -7.38
C GLU A 152 -0.53 1.31 -6.87
N ALA A 153 -1.82 1.00 -7.03
CA ALA A 153 -2.39 -0.27 -6.57
C ALA A 153 -1.75 -1.52 -7.22
N GLU A 154 -1.22 -1.40 -8.44
CA GLU A 154 -0.48 -2.49 -9.10
C GLU A 154 0.94 -2.61 -8.55
N PHE A 155 1.57 -1.47 -8.25
CA PHE A 155 2.89 -1.40 -7.61
C PHE A 155 2.87 -1.99 -6.19
N THR A 156 1.92 -1.56 -5.36
CA THR A 156 1.83 -1.96 -3.95
C THR A 156 1.55 -3.45 -3.82
N LEU A 157 0.69 -4.01 -4.67
CA LEU A 157 0.38 -5.43 -4.70
C LEU A 157 1.61 -6.28 -5.10
N ASP A 158 2.34 -5.91 -6.16
CA ASP A 158 3.56 -6.62 -6.58
C ASP A 158 4.65 -6.59 -5.49
N VAL A 159 4.93 -5.42 -4.89
CA VAL A 159 5.92 -5.32 -3.81
C VAL A 159 5.49 -6.13 -2.59
N THR A 160 4.20 -6.13 -2.27
CA THR A 160 3.66 -6.87 -1.12
C THR A 160 3.76 -8.39 -1.32
N HIS A 161 3.52 -8.91 -2.53
CA HIS A 161 3.73 -10.33 -2.82
C HIS A 161 5.20 -10.73 -2.67
N ARG A 162 6.12 -9.94 -3.20
CA ARG A 162 7.56 -10.17 -3.03
C ARG A 162 7.97 -10.18 -1.56
N LEU A 163 7.42 -9.24 -0.78
CA LEU A 163 7.67 -9.13 0.65
C LEU A 163 7.10 -10.32 1.42
N ARG A 164 5.87 -10.75 1.10
CA ARG A 164 5.25 -11.96 1.67
C ARG A 164 6.14 -13.16 1.49
N ASP A 165 6.61 -13.40 0.27
CA ASP A 165 7.40 -14.59 -0.04
C ASP A 165 8.73 -14.61 0.75
N LEU A 166 9.36 -13.45 0.94
CA LEU A 166 10.57 -13.31 1.77
C LEU A 166 10.29 -13.61 3.25
N LEU A 167 9.21 -13.06 3.82
CA LEU A 167 8.86 -13.26 5.23
C LEU A 167 8.39 -14.69 5.52
N VAL A 168 7.65 -15.31 4.59
CA VAL A 168 7.27 -16.73 4.67
C VAL A 168 8.51 -17.62 4.63
N ALA A 169 9.49 -17.31 3.77
CA ALA A 169 10.76 -18.04 3.73
C ALA A 169 11.57 -17.91 5.04
N GLU A 170 11.36 -16.85 5.82
CA GLU A 170 11.93 -16.70 7.17
C GLU A 170 11.08 -17.37 8.27
N GLY A 171 9.96 -17.99 7.93
CA GLY A 171 9.09 -18.74 8.86
C GLY A 171 7.94 -17.93 9.47
N ALA A 172 7.71 -16.68 9.02
CA ALA A 172 6.59 -15.88 9.50
C ALA A 172 5.25 -16.39 8.95
N THR A 173 4.19 -16.28 9.76
CA THR A 173 2.81 -16.36 9.26
C THR A 173 2.45 -15.00 8.67
N VAL A 174 2.14 -14.96 7.38
CA VAL A 174 1.83 -13.70 6.68
C VAL A 174 0.37 -13.67 6.24
N THR A 175 -0.33 -12.59 6.55
CA THR A 175 -1.69 -12.31 6.08
C THR A 175 -1.69 -11.03 5.25
N LEU A 176 -2.38 -11.03 4.10
CA LEU A 176 -2.58 -9.84 3.29
C LEU A 176 -3.94 -9.24 3.60
N THR A 177 -4.05 -7.91 3.65
CA THR A 177 -5.37 -7.25 3.79
C THR A 177 -6.19 -7.36 2.50
N TYR A 178 -5.53 -7.48 1.35
CA TYR A 178 -6.13 -7.66 0.03
C TYR A 178 -5.20 -8.48 -0.86
N ASP A 179 -5.76 -9.44 -1.61
CA ASP A 179 -5.00 -10.26 -2.55
C ASP A 179 -5.73 -10.45 -3.90
N ASN A 180 -6.39 -9.38 -4.37
CA ASN A 180 -7.18 -9.40 -5.61
C ASN A 180 -8.33 -10.41 -5.65
N ASP A 181 -8.84 -10.75 -4.47
CA ASP A 181 -9.90 -11.72 -4.20
C ASP A 181 -11.31 -11.11 -4.16
N ARG A 182 -11.41 -9.78 -4.30
CA ARG A 182 -12.65 -8.99 -4.21
C ARG A 182 -12.65 -7.83 -5.21
N PRO A 183 -13.83 -7.29 -5.58
CA PRO A 183 -13.94 -6.23 -6.59
C PRO A 183 -13.39 -4.87 -6.13
N PHE A 184 -13.52 -4.54 -4.85
CA PHE A 184 -13.02 -3.29 -4.24
C PHE A 184 -12.85 -3.45 -2.72
N GLY A 185 -12.21 -2.47 -2.08
CA GLY A 185 -11.83 -2.53 -0.66
C GLY A 185 -10.82 -3.66 -0.35
N PRO A 186 -10.46 -3.90 0.92
CA PRO A 186 -11.09 -3.42 2.16
C PRO A 186 -11.04 -1.92 2.36
N CYS A 187 -12.08 -1.42 3.04
CA CYS A 187 -12.05 -0.06 3.54
C CYS A 187 -10.91 0.10 4.56
N ILE A 188 -10.40 1.31 4.74
CA ILE A 188 -9.24 1.58 5.62
C ILE A 188 -9.44 1.14 7.08
N ASP A 189 -10.68 1.16 7.57
CA ASP A 189 -11.09 0.64 8.89
C ASP A 189 -11.08 -0.89 8.93
N GLU A 190 -11.57 -1.54 7.87
CA GLU A 190 -11.48 -2.99 7.70
C GLU A 190 -10.02 -3.46 7.61
N ARG A 191 -9.16 -2.74 6.87
CA ARG A 191 -7.70 -3.00 6.79
C ARG A 191 -7.04 -2.95 8.16
N ALA A 192 -7.38 -1.95 8.98
CA ALA A 192 -6.86 -1.87 10.36
C ALA A 192 -7.35 -3.05 11.22
N ARG A 193 -8.63 -3.39 11.11
CA ARG A 193 -9.25 -4.50 11.87
C ARG A 193 -8.65 -5.86 11.51
N ILE A 194 -8.26 -6.10 10.26
CA ILE A 194 -7.56 -7.33 9.85
C ILE A 194 -6.26 -7.49 10.66
N GLY A 195 -5.46 -6.43 10.77
CA GLY A 195 -4.24 -6.38 11.58
C GLY A 195 -4.49 -6.72 13.05
N ASN A 196 -5.50 -6.06 13.63
CA ASN A 196 -5.87 -6.24 15.04
C ASN A 196 -6.38 -7.65 15.33
N ASN A 197 -7.25 -8.19 14.47
CA ASN A 197 -7.84 -9.52 14.63
C ASN A 197 -6.80 -10.64 14.49
N ALA A 198 -5.82 -10.45 13.60
CA ALA A 198 -4.70 -11.38 13.45
C ALA A 198 -3.75 -11.37 14.66
N LYS A 199 -3.88 -10.41 15.58
CA LYS A 199 -2.93 -10.15 16.67
C LYS A 199 -1.50 -10.05 16.14
N ALA A 200 -1.35 -9.34 15.01
CA ALA A 200 -0.07 -9.26 14.32
C ALA A 200 1.02 -8.67 15.21
N ASP A 201 2.23 -9.23 15.15
CA ASP A 201 3.39 -8.64 15.80
C ASP A 201 3.85 -7.36 15.09
N ALA A 202 3.61 -7.26 13.77
CA ALA A 202 3.85 -6.08 12.97
C ALA A 202 2.87 -5.98 11.79
N VAL A 203 2.50 -4.75 11.44
CA VAL A 203 1.73 -4.44 10.25
C VAL A 203 2.48 -3.41 9.40
N LEU A 204 2.59 -3.66 8.09
CA LEU A 204 3.17 -2.72 7.14
C LEU A 204 2.18 -2.44 6.02
N SER A 205 1.83 -1.16 5.83
CA SER A 205 1.14 -0.69 4.63
C SER A 205 2.15 -0.24 3.58
N VAL A 206 2.06 -0.80 2.38
CA VAL A 206 2.96 -0.47 1.25
C VAL A 206 2.22 0.46 0.30
N HIS A 207 2.81 1.62 0.02
CA HIS A 207 2.27 2.69 -0.82
C HIS A 207 3.35 3.33 -1.71
N ALA A 208 2.93 4.19 -2.63
CA ALA A 208 3.79 5.15 -3.32
C ALA A 208 3.09 6.50 -3.49
N ASP A 209 3.82 7.58 -3.34
CA ASP A 209 3.23 8.91 -3.23
C ASP A 209 3.00 9.58 -4.59
N GLY A 210 2.18 10.62 -4.62
CA GLY A 210 1.99 11.52 -5.74
C GLY A 210 2.25 12.97 -5.33
N SER A 211 3.43 13.49 -5.67
CA SER A 211 3.86 14.85 -5.35
C SER A 211 4.41 15.60 -6.56
N ALA A 212 4.74 16.90 -6.43
CA ALA A 212 5.27 17.68 -7.54
C ALA A 212 6.56 17.08 -8.13
N ALA A 213 6.79 17.26 -9.44
CA ALA A 213 8.05 16.84 -10.06
C ALA A 213 9.25 17.51 -9.37
N GLY A 214 10.33 16.75 -9.14
CA GLY A 214 11.46 17.17 -8.32
C GLY A 214 11.37 16.73 -6.85
N ASN A 215 10.18 16.46 -6.34
CA ASN A 215 9.98 15.78 -5.06
C ASN A 215 10.28 14.30 -5.25
N ARG A 216 11.24 13.77 -4.49
CA ARG A 216 11.74 12.39 -4.63
C ARG A 216 12.09 11.78 -3.29
N GLY A 217 12.12 10.46 -3.26
CA GLY A 217 12.57 9.66 -2.12
C GLY A 217 11.41 9.07 -1.34
N PHE A 218 11.76 8.12 -0.47
CA PHE A 218 10.80 7.36 0.32
C PHE A 218 10.57 8.01 1.70
N HIS A 219 9.42 7.75 2.31
CA HIS A 219 9.22 8.05 3.73
C HIS A 219 8.34 7.00 4.41
N VAL A 220 8.54 6.83 5.70
CA VAL A 220 7.78 5.92 6.55
C VAL A 220 6.89 6.75 7.46
N ILE A 221 5.59 6.52 7.40
CA ILE A 221 4.61 7.22 8.21
C ILE A 221 4.38 6.45 9.50
N LEU A 222 4.55 7.15 10.61
CA LEU A 222 4.37 6.67 11.98
C LEU A 222 3.05 7.19 12.56
N PRO A 223 2.39 6.41 13.43
CA PRO A 223 1.23 6.90 14.16
C PRO A 223 1.64 8.02 15.12
N ALA A 224 0.93 9.14 15.09
CA ALA A 224 0.93 10.11 16.18
C ALA A 224 0.21 9.55 17.40
N LEU A 225 0.40 10.19 18.57
CA LEU A 225 -0.40 9.90 19.75
C LEU A 225 -1.84 10.41 19.55
N VAL A 226 -2.77 9.48 19.44
CA VAL A 226 -4.21 9.73 19.33
C VAL A 226 -4.90 9.00 20.47
N LYS A 227 -5.79 9.70 21.18
CA LYS A 227 -6.62 9.12 22.24
C LYS A 227 -7.98 9.79 22.24
N GLY A 228 -8.98 9.12 21.69
CA GLY A 228 -10.34 9.65 21.54
C GLY A 228 -11.05 9.11 20.30
N GLY A 229 -12.37 9.28 20.26
CA GLY A 229 -13.23 8.90 19.13
C GLY A 229 -13.16 7.43 18.70
N GLY A 230 -12.73 6.52 19.59
CA GLY A 230 -12.56 5.09 19.29
C GLY A 230 -11.13 4.68 18.91
N ALA A 231 -10.21 5.64 18.74
CA ALA A 231 -8.79 5.39 18.54
C ALA A 231 -7.99 5.58 19.84
N ASP A 232 -7.06 4.66 20.09
CA ASP A 232 -6.02 4.79 21.12
C ASP A 232 -4.71 4.20 20.59
N THR A 233 -3.78 5.05 20.15
CA THR A 233 -2.48 4.63 19.63
C THR A 233 -1.39 4.59 20.71
N SER A 234 -1.70 4.89 21.97
CA SER A 234 -0.70 5.08 23.03
C SER A 234 0.20 3.86 23.24
N ALA A 235 -0.34 2.64 23.07
CA ALA A 235 0.42 1.40 23.17
C ALA A 235 1.36 1.14 21.98
N ILE A 236 1.06 1.73 20.80
CA ILE A 236 1.74 1.39 19.55
C ILE A 236 2.71 2.46 19.06
N VAL A 237 2.64 3.71 19.54
CA VAL A 237 3.52 4.80 19.07
C VAL A 237 5.01 4.47 19.21
N GLY A 238 5.42 3.88 20.33
CA GLY A 238 6.81 3.48 20.57
C GLY A 238 7.26 2.32 19.68
N PRO A 239 6.58 1.15 19.76
CA PRO A 239 6.90 0.01 18.90
C PRO A 239 6.86 0.32 17.39
N SER A 240 5.88 1.12 16.94
CA SER A 240 5.76 1.51 15.53
C SER A 240 6.90 2.43 15.09
N ARG A 241 7.36 3.33 15.96
CA ARG A 241 8.57 4.12 15.70
C ARG A 241 9.79 3.23 15.50
N GLU A 242 9.98 2.23 16.36
CA GLU A 242 11.12 1.32 16.23
C GLU A 242 11.05 0.51 14.92
N LEU A 243 9.87 -0.01 14.58
CA LEU A 243 9.63 -0.68 13.30
C LEU A 243 9.97 0.25 12.13
N GLY A 244 9.50 1.49 12.17
CA GLY A 244 9.73 2.45 11.10
C GLY A 244 11.19 2.86 10.94
N GLU A 245 11.93 3.08 12.02
CA GLU A 245 13.37 3.39 11.99
C GLU A 245 14.17 2.24 11.35
N ARG A 246 13.82 0.99 11.67
CA ARG A 246 14.43 -0.19 11.02
C ARG A 246 14.09 -0.25 9.53
N ILE A 247 12.85 0.02 9.16
CA ILE A 247 12.45 0.06 7.75
C ILE A 247 13.23 1.15 7.01
N VAL A 248 13.32 2.37 7.54
CA VAL A 248 14.08 3.46 6.91
C VAL A 248 15.51 3.04 6.59
N GLY A 249 16.24 2.53 7.59
CA GLY A 249 17.65 2.17 7.42
C GLY A 249 17.85 1.01 6.45
N ASN A 250 17.03 -0.04 6.53
CA ASN A 250 17.15 -1.20 5.66
C ASN A 250 16.67 -0.91 4.23
N PHE A 251 15.58 -0.17 4.07
CA PHE A 251 15.05 0.21 2.75
C PHE A 251 16.06 1.07 2.00
N ALA A 252 16.63 2.10 2.63
CA ALA A 252 17.66 2.94 2.02
C ALA A 252 18.89 2.11 1.59
N ARG A 253 19.36 1.20 2.45
CA ARG A 253 20.53 0.36 2.15
C ARG A 253 20.30 -0.58 0.98
N GLU A 254 19.16 -1.26 0.93
CA GLU A 254 18.88 -2.25 -0.12
C GLU A 254 18.53 -1.61 -1.47
N THR A 255 17.82 -0.48 -1.46
CA THR A 255 17.36 0.19 -2.69
C THR A 255 18.35 1.21 -3.25
N GLY A 256 19.19 1.80 -2.38
CA GLY A 256 19.98 2.99 -2.70
C GLY A 256 19.16 4.28 -2.75
N SER A 257 17.86 4.24 -2.43
CA SER A 257 17.00 5.42 -2.41
C SER A 257 17.28 6.29 -1.19
N ALA A 258 17.13 7.61 -1.36
CA ALA A 258 17.21 8.56 -0.27
C ALA A 258 15.85 8.78 0.40
N PRO A 259 15.83 9.20 1.68
CA PRO A 259 14.64 9.78 2.30
C PRO A 259 14.03 10.90 1.46
N ALA A 260 12.72 11.06 1.56
CA ALA A 260 11.95 12.08 0.85
C ALA A 260 12.52 13.49 1.11
N ASN A 261 12.73 14.25 0.04
CA ASN A 261 13.21 15.64 0.14
C ASN A 261 12.08 16.67 0.39
N TYR A 262 10.84 16.20 0.53
CA TYR A 262 9.63 17.04 0.63
C TYR A 262 8.80 16.74 1.89
N LEU A 263 9.13 15.67 2.62
CA LEU A 263 8.48 15.24 3.87
C LEU A 263 9.51 14.69 4.86
N GLY A 264 9.16 14.66 6.15
CA GLY A 264 9.96 14.01 7.19
C GLY A 264 11.32 14.63 7.51
N GLY A 265 11.59 15.86 7.03
CA GLY A 265 12.78 16.64 7.39
C GLY A 265 14.12 15.95 7.07
N GLY A 266 14.15 15.08 6.05
CA GLY A 266 15.34 14.31 5.68
C GLY A 266 15.60 13.06 6.52
N THR A 267 14.79 12.79 7.55
CA THR A 267 14.91 11.56 8.37
C THR A 267 14.29 10.34 7.70
N GLY A 268 13.37 10.57 6.75
CA GLY A 268 12.54 9.52 6.18
C GLY A 268 11.39 9.08 7.09
N LEU A 269 11.15 9.76 8.21
CA LEU A 269 10.03 9.51 9.12
C LEU A 269 9.05 10.67 9.08
N ASP A 270 7.76 10.37 8.96
CA ASP A 270 6.67 11.34 9.01
C ASP A 270 5.64 10.92 10.06
N VAL A 271 5.27 11.80 11.00
CA VAL A 271 4.38 11.45 12.11
C VAL A 271 3.01 12.07 11.87
N ARG A 272 1.96 11.23 11.77
CA ARG A 272 0.63 11.67 11.33
C ARG A 272 -0.51 11.14 12.19
N SER A 273 -1.60 11.89 12.26
CA SER A 273 -2.83 11.59 13.02
C SER A 273 -4.09 11.50 12.16
N ASP A 274 -3.96 11.55 10.83
CA ASP A 274 -5.06 11.65 9.86
C ASP A 274 -5.28 10.38 9.03
N LEU A 275 -4.59 9.28 9.35
CA LEU A 275 -4.66 8.01 8.64
C LEU A 275 -5.40 6.95 9.46
N GLY A 276 -6.60 6.54 9.01
CA GLY A 276 -7.41 5.56 9.72
C GLY A 276 -6.73 4.21 9.91
N GLY A 277 -5.96 3.77 8.92
CA GLY A 277 -5.15 2.57 9.04
C GLY A 277 -4.16 2.61 10.22
N LEU A 278 -3.63 3.79 10.58
CA LEU A 278 -2.75 3.99 11.75
C LEU A 278 -3.57 4.19 13.04
N ASN A 279 -4.53 5.12 13.00
CA ASN A 279 -5.29 5.53 14.19
C ASN A 279 -6.08 4.37 14.80
N LEU A 280 -6.60 3.46 13.97
CA LEU A 280 -7.41 2.32 14.40
C LEU A 280 -6.59 1.06 14.69
N SER A 281 -5.26 1.10 14.52
CA SER A 281 -4.40 -0.04 14.81
C SER A 281 -4.18 -0.20 16.32
N THR A 282 -4.31 -1.42 16.83
CA THR A 282 -3.97 -1.79 18.21
C THR A 282 -2.66 -2.59 18.30
N VAL A 283 -2.01 -2.80 17.17
CA VAL A 283 -0.72 -3.49 17.02
C VAL A 283 0.31 -2.57 16.34
N PRO A 284 1.63 -2.81 16.46
CA PRO A 284 2.64 -1.99 15.82
C PRO A 284 2.41 -1.88 14.31
N LYS A 285 2.24 -0.66 13.79
CA LYS A 285 1.91 -0.41 12.38
C LYS A 285 2.60 0.83 11.84
N VAL A 286 3.10 0.73 10.60
CA VAL A 286 3.61 1.87 9.83
C VAL A 286 3.15 1.79 8.38
N PHE A 287 3.22 2.92 7.66
CA PHE A 287 3.09 2.97 6.21
C PHE A 287 4.47 3.26 5.62
N ILE A 288 4.78 2.73 4.46
CA ILE A 288 5.90 3.20 3.64
C ILE A 288 5.37 3.73 2.31
N GLU A 289 5.73 4.97 2.02
CA GLU A 289 5.64 5.57 0.69
C GLU A 289 6.98 5.34 -0.01
N CYS A 290 7.02 4.40 -0.96
CA CYS A 290 8.28 3.90 -1.53
C CYS A 290 9.00 4.90 -2.45
N GLY A 291 8.32 5.96 -2.89
CA GLY A 291 8.84 7.00 -3.80
C GLY A 291 7.69 7.80 -4.40
N ASN A 292 7.99 8.84 -5.18
CA ASN A 292 6.99 9.68 -5.84
C ASN A 292 6.69 9.21 -7.28
N MET A 293 5.51 8.66 -7.53
CA MET A 293 5.10 8.19 -8.87
C MET A 293 5.02 9.32 -9.92
N ARG A 294 4.88 10.58 -9.47
CA ARG A 294 4.78 11.75 -10.37
C ARG A 294 6.13 12.36 -10.73
N ASP A 295 7.23 11.92 -10.10
CA ASP A 295 8.58 12.25 -10.52
C ASP A 295 9.14 11.17 -11.44
N SER A 296 9.77 11.55 -12.56
CA SER A 296 10.22 10.60 -13.57
C SER A 296 11.35 9.68 -13.10
N LYS A 297 12.19 10.11 -12.16
CA LYS A 297 13.30 9.28 -11.65
C LYS A 297 12.79 8.24 -10.67
N ASP A 298 11.90 8.63 -9.76
CA ASP A 298 11.26 7.67 -8.85
C ASP A 298 10.35 6.73 -9.64
N ALA A 299 9.56 7.21 -10.60
CA ALA A 299 8.75 6.37 -11.48
C ALA A 299 9.56 5.30 -12.23
N ALA A 300 10.78 5.64 -12.70
CA ALA A 300 11.68 4.69 -13.34
C ALA A 300 12.15 3.58 -12.37
N LEU A 301 12.29 3.88 -11.09
CA LEU A 301 12.60 2.88 -10.05
C LEU A 301 11.37 2.01 -9.75
N LEU A 302 10.21 2.63 -9.52
CA LEU A 302 8.98 1.93 -9.14
C LEU A 302 8.49 0.98 -10.25
N THR A 303 8.69 1.34 -11.51
CA THR A 303 8.36 0.48 -12.68
C THR A 303 9.39 -0.63 -12.93
N ASN A 304 10.57 -0.58 -12.32
CA ASN A 304 11.63 -1.59 -12.48
C ASN A 304 11.43 -2.77 -11.52
N ALA A 305 11.28 -3.98 -12.06
CA ALA A 305 11.05 -5.20 -11.28
C ALA A 305 12.21 -5.58 -10.33
N GLU A 306 13.46 -5.36 -10.74
CA GLU A 306 14.62 -5.62 -9.88
C GLU A 306 14.66 -4.64 -8.69
N TRP A 307 14.29 -3.39 -8.94
CA TRP A 307 14.18 -2.39 -7.88
C TRP A 307 13.04 -2.73 -6.91
N ARG A 308 11.88 -3.17 -7.40
CA ARG A 308 10.78 -3.66 -6.54
C ARG A 308 11.21 -4.85 -5.68
N GLN A 309 12.06 -5.73 -6.21
CA GLN A 309 12.65 -6.79 -5.40
C GLN A 309 13.62 -6.27 -4.33
N LYS A 310 14.43 -5.25 -4.64
CA LYS A 310 15.28 -4.56 -3.64
C LYS A 310 14.45 -3.91 -2.55
N ALA A 311 13.36 -3.22 -2.92
CA ALA A 311 12.40 -2.63 -2.00
C ALA A 311 11.86 -3.71 -1.05
N ALA A 312 11.32 -4.81 -1.58
CA ALA A 312 10.82 -5.92 -0.77
C ALA A 312 11.87 -6.51 0.19
N ARG A 313 13.13 -6.66 -0.24
CA ARG A 313 14.23 -7.11 0.66
C ARG A 313 14.53 -6.13 1.78
N GLY A 314 14.51 -4.83 1.49
CA GLY A 314 14.70 -3.78 2.50
C GLY A 314 13.58 -3.77 3.54
N LEU A 315 12.34 -3.91 3.09
CA LEU A 315 11.16 -4.03 3.95
C LEU A 315 11.23 -5.29 4.81
N ALA A 316 11.52 -6.45 4.21
CA ALA A 316 11.67 -7.72 4.92
C ALA A 316 12.75 -7.61 6.01
N SER A 317 13.93 -7.09 5.66
CA SER A 317 15.03 -6.91 6.63
C SER A 317 14.66 -5.97 7.78
N GLY A 318 13.90 -4.90 7.50
CA GLY A 318 13.38 -3.98 8.52
C GLY A 318 12.43 -4.67 9.50
N ILE A 319 11.45 -5.40 8.97
CA ILE A 319 10.47 -6.18 9.76
C ILE A 319 11.17 -7.29 10.54
N SER A 320 12.01 -8.09 9.88
CA SER A 320 12.77 -9.18 10.50
C SER A 320 13.65 -8.67 11.64
N GLY A 321 14.31 -7.52 11.46
CA GLY A 321 15.10 -6.89 12.50
C GLY A 321 14.27 -6.37 13.69
N PHE A 322 13.00 -6.02 13.47
CA PHE A 322 12.08 -5.60 14.53
C PHE A 322 11.59 -6.80 15.35
N LEU A 323 11.25 -7.89 14.67
CA LEU A 323 10.58 -9.05 15.28
C LEU A 323 11.52 -10.04 16.00
N LYS A 324 12.82 -10.02 15.70
CA LYS A 324 13.84 -10.91 16.28
C LYS A 324 14.38 -10.45 17.63
N LYS A 325 13.79 -9.40 18.21
CA LYS A 325 14.12 -8.93 19.56
C LYS A 325 13.43 -9.75 20.64
#